data_AF-X1UL66-F1
#
_entry.id   AF-X1UL66-F1
#
_cell.length_a   1.000
_cell.length_b   1.000
_cell.length_c   1.000
_cell.angle_alpha   90.00
_cell.angle_beta   90.00
_cell.angle_gamma   90.00
#
_symmetry.space_group_name_H-M   'P 1'
#
loop_
_entity.id
_entity.type
_entity.pdbx_description
1 polymer ?
#
loop_
_entity_poly.entity_id
_entity_poly.type
_entity_poly.pdbx_seq_one_letter_code
_entity_poly.pdbx_strand_id
1 'polypeptide(L)'
;MNNFTMVFVRKVKSKNKEYWILVHSVRKEKKMTQKTKYIGKTLPPKARLERLKKEFLVQLTKDKFKFLSKEDIKKIEKKKTEYVNEIKKLSSLEKEKRLKEFIIRYTYDSSKLSGIDVTLRQTSLILREGIMPKNFKNIRTAKELENHEKGIIAITKYKGVLNIRFMQKIHKILFAGVDDSIAGKLRS
;
A
#
# COMPACT_ATOMS: atom_id res chain seq x y z
N MET A 1 -6.53 4.29 6.04
CA MET A 1 -7.88 4.11 5.47
C MET A 1 -7.96 4.92 4.19
N ASN A 2 -7.86 4.27 3.04
CA ASN A 2 -7.93 4.95 1.74
C ASN A 2 -9.38 5.36 1.47
N ASN A 3 -9.64 6.67 1.55
CA ASN A 3 -10.89 7.24 1.11
C ASN A 3 -11.09 7.03 -0.40
N PHE A 4 -12.36 6.77 -0.80
CA PHE A 4 -12.92 6.91 -2.15
C PHE A 4 -12.82 5.75 -3.17
N THR A 5 -13.34 4.58 -2.83
CA THR A 5 -13.81 3.58 -3.83
C THR A 5 -15.27 3.21 -3.61
N MET A 6 -16.16 4.18 -3.52
CA MET A 6 -17.60 3.90 -3.45
C MET A 6 -18.33 4.67 -4.54
N VAL A 7 -19.01 3.92 -5.42
CA VAL A 7 -20.00 4.45 -6.35
C VAL A 7 -21.36 4.22 -5.71
N PHE A 8 -22.10 5.29 -5.46
CA PHE A 8 -23.45 5.23 -4.90
C PHE A 8 -24.48 5.78 -5.87
N VAL A 9 -25.74 5.47 -5.62
CA VAL A 9 -26.86 5.87 -6.46
C VAL A 9 -27.51 7.10 -5.84
N ARG A 10 -27.86 8.10 -6.64
CA ARG A 10 -28.57 9.31 -6.20
C ARG A 10 -29.76 9.57 -7.13
N LYS A 11 -30.91 9.93 -6.55
CA LYS A 11 -32.08 10.43 -7.29
C LYS A 11 -31.95 11.95 -7.44
N VAL A 12 -32.20 12.46 -8.64
CA VAL A 12 -32.11 13.89 -8.98
C VAL A 12 -33.42 14.32 -9.62
N LYS A 13 -33.90 15.53 -9.26
CA LYS A 13 -35.05 16.18 -9.86
C LYS A 13 -34.59 17.38 -10.68
N SER A 14 -35.04 17.50 -11.93
CA SER A 14 -34.79 18.68 -12.76
C SER A 14 -35.96 18.92 -13.72
N LYS A 15 -36.44 20.17 -13.80
CA LYS A 15 -37.53 20.62 -14.71
C LYS A 15 -38.69 19.60 -14.81
N ASN A 16 -39.29 19.25 -13.66
CA ASN A 16 -40.38 18.26 -13.53
C ASN A 16 -40.09 16.80 -13.92
N LYS A 17 -38.83 16.42 -14.13
CA LYS A 17 -38.44 15.03 -14.41
C LYS A 17 -37.54 14.49 -13.31
N GLU A 18 -37.81 13.26 -12.89
CA GLU A 18 -36.98 12.53 -11.92
C GLU A 18 -36.12 11.49 -12.63
N TYR A 19 -34.87 11.38 -12.21
CA TYR A 19 -33.95 10.37 -12.74
C TYR A 19 -32.90 9.93 -11.73
N TRP A 20 -32.28 8.81 -12.02
CA TRP A 20 -31.24 8.20 -11.22
C TRP A 20 -29.87 8.38 -11.87
N ILE A 21 -28.87 8.65 -11.03
CA ILE A 21 -27.47 8.77 -11.41
C ILE A 21 -26.59 7.92 -10.50
N LEU A 22 -25.45 7.46 -11.04
CA LEU A 22 -24.31 6.99 -10.26
C LEU A 22 -23.41 8.17 -9.92
N VAL A 23 -22.89 8.21 -8.70
CA VAL A 23 -22.02 9.26 -8.20
C VAL A 23 -20.74 8.64 -7.67
N HIS A 24 -19.60 9.20 -8.07
CA HIS A 24 -18.29 8.88 -7.53
C HIS A 24 -17.61 10.16 -7.05
N SER A 25 -17.32 10.24 -5.76
CA SER A 25 -16.64 11.38 -5.16
C SER A 25 -15.13 11.20 -5.28
N VAL A 26 -14.45 12.16 -5.92
CA VAL A 26 -13.00 12.19 -6.09
C VAL A 26 -12.46 13.42 -5.36
N ARG A 27 -11.57 13.20 -4.40
CA ARG A 27 -10.82 14.28 -3.76
C ARG A 27 -9.64 14.65 -4.65
N LYS A 28 -9.65 15.86 -5.20
CA LYS A 28 -8.52 16.43 -5.94
C LYS A 28 -8.00 17.60 -5.10
N GLU A 29 -6.79 17.43 -4.57
CA GLU A 29 -6.15 18.38 -3.64
C GLU A 29 -7.04 18.69 -2.41
N LYS A 30 -7.48 19.95 -2.25
CA LYS A 30 -8.33 20.44 -1.16
C LYS A 30 -9.83 20.47 -1.51
N LYS A 31 -10.24 20.18 -2.74
CA LYS A 31 -11.64 20.24 -3.19
C LYS A 31 -12.21 18.85 -3.46
N MET A 32 -13.44 18.61 -3.02
CA MET A 32 -14.20 17.41 -3.38
C MET A 32 -14.90 17.66 -4.71
N THR A 33 -14.68 16.78 -5.70
CA THR A 33 -15.38 16.83 -6.98
C THR A 33 -16.20 15.56 -7.16
N GLN A 34 -17.41 15.67 -7.70
CA GLN A 34 -18.28 14.53 -7.96
C GLN A 34 -18.31 14.26 -9.45
N LYS A 35 -17.97 13.04 -9.85
CA LYS A 35 -18.24 12.56 -11.21
C LYS A 35 -19.57 11.79 -11.19
N THR A 36 -20.43 12.07 -12.16
CA THR A 36 -21.79 11.51 -12.22
C THR A 36 -22.07 10.82 -13.55
N LYS A 37 -22.84 9.74 -13.55
CA LYS A 37 -23.32 9.05 -14.77
C LYS A 37 -24.82 8.77 -14.68
N TYR A 38 -25.58 9.20 -15.68
CA TYR A 38 -27.01 8.92 -15.79
C TYR A 38 -27.27 7.42 -16.00
N ILE A 39 -28.27 6.87 -15.29
CA ILE A 39 -28.63 5.43 -15.38
C ILE A 39 -30.10 5.16 -15.70
N GLY A 40 -30.96 6.18 -15.77
CA GLY A 40 -32.35 6.03 -16.20
C GLY A 40 -33.35 6.84 -15.38
N LYS A 41 -34.63 6.84 -15.81
CA LYS A 41 -35.76 7.42 -15.08
C LYS A 41 -36.19 6.55 -13.89
N THR A 42 -36.06 5.23 -14.02
CA THR A 42 -36.33 4.24 -12.98
C THR A 42 -35.04 3.62 -12.46
N LEU A 43 -35.06 3.13 -11.21
CA LEU A 43 -33.90 2.46 -10.62
C LEU A 43 -33.74 1.07 -11.25
N PRO A 44 -32.59 0.74 -11.87
CA PRO A 44 -32.39 -0.57 -12.47
C PRO A 44 -32.35 -1.71 -11.44
N PRO A 45 -32.70 -2.95 -11.83
CA PRO A 45 -32.56 -4.13 -10.97
C PRO A 45 -31.12 -4.32 -10.48
N LYS A 46 -30.95 -4.95 -9.31
CA LYS A 46 -29.65 -5.10 -8.62
C LYS A 46 -28.52 -5.61 -9.53
N ALA A 47 -28.77 -6.66 -10.31
CA ALA A 47 -27.76 -7.22 -11.23
C ALA A 47 -27.30 -6.22 -12.30
N ARG A 48 -28.25 -5.47 -12.90
CA ARG A 48 -27.94 -4.41 -13.88
C ARG A 48 -27.25 -3.22 -13.23
N LEU A 49 -27.66 -2.84 -12.02
CA LEU A 49 -27.06 -1.75 -11.28
C LEU A 49 -25.59 -2.02 -10.95
N GLU A 50 -25.25 -3.23 -10.51
CA GLU A 50 -23.87 -3.62 -10.24
C GLU A 50 -23.00 -3.63 -11.50
N ARG A 51 -23.56 -4.03 -12.65
CA ARG A 51 -22.88 -3.89 -13.95
C ARG A 51 -22.60 -2.43 -14.30
N LEU A 52 -23.59 -1.55 -14.15
CA LEU A 52 -23.44 -0.11 -14.43
C LEU A 52 -22.42 0.57 -13.52
N LYS A 53 -22.36 0.19 -12.23
CA LYS A 53 -21.33 0.66 -11.29
C LYS A 53 -19.93 0.26 -11.75
N LYS A 54 -19.73 -1.01 -12.16
CA LYS A 54 -18.44 -1.49 -12.69
C LYS A 54 -18.04 -0.74 -13.95
N GLU A 55 -18.95 -0.58 -14.91
CA GLU A 55 -18.69 0.18 -16.14
C GLU A 55 -18.32 1.64 -15.85
N PHE A 56 -19.03 2.27 -14.91
CA PHE A 56 -18.74 3.64 -14.51
C PHE A 56 -17.35 3.76 -13.90
N LEU A 57 -16.97 2.86 -12.99
CA LEU A 57 -15.62 2.81 -12.44
C LEU A 57 -14.56 2.66 -13.54
N VAL A 58 -14.76 1.75 -14.49
CA VAL A 58 -13.83 1.55 -15.62
C VAL A 58 -13.67 2.84 -16.44
N GLN A 59 -14.76 3.55 -16.72
CA GLN A 59 -14.71 4.85 -17.40
C GLN A 59 -13.91 5.89 -16.62
N LEU A 60 -14.06 5.92 -15.29
CA LEU A 60 -13.33 6.83 -14.43
C LEU A 60 -11.84 6.48 -14.29
N THR A 61 -11.49 5.20 -14.47
CA THR A 61 -10.13 4.70 -14.33
C THR A 61 -9.35 4.60 -15.63
N LYS A 62 -9.96 4.83 -16.81
CA LYS A 62 -9.27 4.81 -18.11
C LYS A 62 -8.01 5.68 -18.11
N ASP A 63 -8.05 6.84 -17.46
CA ASP A 63 -6.89 7.73 -17.35
C ASP A 63 -5.91 7.34 -16.23
N LYS A 64 -6.37 6.57 -15.22
CA LYS A 64 -5.55 6.14 -14.08
C LYS A 64 -4.57 5.02 -14.41
N PHE A 65 -4.90 4.19 -15.40
CA PHE A 65 -4.16 2.98 -15.73
C PHE A 65 -3.61 3.03 -17.15
N LYS A 66 -2.96 4.15 -17.50
CA LYS A 66 -2.40 4.42 -18.84
C LYS A 66 -1.51 3.28 -19.36
N PHE A 67 -0.88 2.53 -18.47
CA PHE A 67 0.10 1.49 -18.80
C PHE A 67 -0.36 0.06 -18.50
N LEU A 68 -1.63 -0.15 -18.12
CA LEU A 68 -2.14 -1.49 -17.79
C LEU A 68 -3.32 -1.85 -18.69
N SER A 69 -3.34 -3.08 -19.19
CA SER A 69 -4.49 -3.61 -19.92
C SER A 69 -5.69 -3.80 -18.98
N LYS A 70 -6.89 -3.94 -19.55
CA LYS A 70 -8.10 -4.25 -18.75
C LYS A 70 -7.95 -5.60 -18.03
N GLU A 71 -7.29 -6.54 -18.69
CA GLU A 71 -6.99 -7.87 -18.20
C GLU A 71 -6.05 -7.80 -16.99
N ASP A 72 -5.02 -6.95 -17.05
CA ASP A 72 -4.10 -6.74 -15.93
C ASP A 72 -4.80 -6.13 -14.73
N ILE A 73 -5.63 -5.10 -14.95
CA ILE A 73 -6.43 -4.47 -13.89
C ILE A 73 -7.33 -5.51 -13.23
N LYS A 74 -8.01 -6.35 -14.03
CA LYS A 74 -8.87 -7.43 -13.53
C LYS A 74 -8.08 -8.45 -12.71
N LYS A 75 -6.89 -8.85 -13.18
CA LYS A 75 -5.99 -9.78 -12.46
C LYS A 75 -5.51 -9.17 -11.14
N ILE A 76 -5.11 -7.91 -11.12
CA ILE A 76 -4.62 -7.20 -9.92
C ILE A 76 -5.73 -7.06 -8.88
N GLU A 77 -6.92 -6.59 -9.28
CA GLU A 77 -8.04 -6.46 -8.34
C GLU A 77 -8.54 -7.81 -7.81
N LYS A 78 -8.48 -8.87 -8.64
CA LYS A 78 -8.74 -10.25 -8.20
C LYS A 78 -7.75 -10.66 -7.10
N LYS A 79 -6.44 -10.56 -7.36
CA LYS A 79 -5.38 -10.89 -6.39
C LYS A 79 -5.51 -10.11 -5.08
N LYS A 80 -5.80 -8.81 -5.16
CA LYS A 80 -6.04 -7.96 -4.00
C LYS A 80 -7.24 -8.42 -3.18
N THR A 81 -8.34 -8.77 -3.85
CA THR A 81 -9.56 -9.25 -3.17
C THR A 81 -9.31 -10.58 -2.47
N GLU A 82 -8.63 -11.50 -3.15
CA GLU A 82 -8.24 -12.81 -2.59
C GLU A 82 -7.33 -12.63 -1.37
N TYR A 83 -6.29 -11.80 -1.48
CA TYR A 83 -5.38 -11.49 -0.37
C TYR A 83 -6.11 -10.88 0.85
N VAL A 84 -7.00 -9.91 0.64
CA VAL A 84 -7.77 -9.31 1.74
C VAL A 84 -8.65 -10.34 2.43
N ASN A 85 -9.28 -11.25 1.67
CA ASN A 85 -10.12 -12.31 2.24
C ASN A 85 -9.29 -13.35 2.99
N GLU A 86 -8.11 -13.69 2.49
CA GLU A 86 -7.15 -14.58 3.16
C GLU A 86 -6.71 -13.99 4.51
N ILE A 87 -6.23 -12.75 4.52
CA ILE A 87 -5.75 -12.07 5.74
C ILE A 87 -6.85 -11.95 6.78
N LYS A 88 -8.12 -11.75 6.39
CA LYS A 88 -9.24 -11.68 7.35
C LYS A 88 -9.45 -12.98 8.13
N LYS A 89 -9.16 -14.13 7.53
CA LYS A 89 -9.34 -15.45 8.16
C LYS A 89 -8.25 -15.80 9.17
N LEU A 90 -7.10 -15.12 9.10
CA LEU A 90 -5.97 -15.37 10.00
C LEU A 90 -6.21 -14.79 11.40
N SER A 91 -5.77 -15.52 12.41
CA SER A 91 -5.62 -15.03 13.79
C SER A 91 -4.62 -13.87 13.88
N SER A 92 -4.62 -13.17 15.02
CA SER A 92 -3.62 -12.12 15.30
C SER A 92 -2.19 -12.66 15.22
N LEU A 93 -1.94 -13.84 15.81
CA LEU A 93 -0.64 -14.48 15.83
C LEU A 93 -0.15 -14.86 14.42
N GLU A 94 -1.04 -15.41 13.57
CA GLU A 94 -0.68 -15.74 12.19
C GLU A 94 -0.38 -14.49 11.34
N LYS A 95 -1.14 -13.41 11.54
CA LYS A 95 -0.87 -12.12 10.89
C LYS A 95 0.49 -11.58 11.27
N GLU A 96 0.84 -11.65 12.55
CA GLU A 96 2.15 -11.23 13.05
C GLU A 96 3.29 -12.07 12.46
N LYS A 97 3.16 -13.41 12.48
CA LYS A 97 4.13 -14.32 11.87
C LYS A 97 4.33 -14.04 10.38
N ARG A 98 3.25 -13.81 9.64
CA ARG A 98 3.31 -13.48 8.21
C ARG A 98 3.95 -12.13 7.95
N LEU A 99 3.67 -11.13 8.79
CA LEU A 99 4.31 -9.82 8.70
C LEU A 99 5.81 -9.92 8.99
N LYS A 100 6.22 -10.67 10.02
CA LYS A 100 7.63 -10.90 10.35
C LYS A 100 8.36 -11.60 9.20
N GLU A 101 7.78 -12.64 8.62
CA GLU A 101 8.34 -13.32 7.45
C GLU A 101 8.49 -12.38 6.25
N PHE A 102 7.47 -11.55 5.98
CA PHE A 102 7.54 -10.53 4.93
C PHE A 102 8.67 -9.53 5.17
N ILE A 103 8.81 -9.01 6.39
CA ILE A 103 9.86 -8.04 6.74
C ILE A 103 11.25 -8.64 6.58
N ILE A 104 11.45 -9.91 6.96
CA ILE A 104 12.74 -10.60 6.80
C ILE A 104 13.11 -10.71 5.32
N ARG A 105 12.17 -11.16 4.47
CA ARG A 105 12.41 -11.28 3.02
C ARG A 105 12.64 -9.92 2.37
N TYR A 106 11.82 -8.93 2.70
CA TYR A 106 11.94 -7.59 2.16
C TYR A 106 13.27 -6.93 2.57
N THR A 107 13.72 -7.16 3.81
CA THR A 107 15.03 -6.69 4.29
C THR A 107 16.16 -7.38 3.55
N TYR A 108 16.09 -8.70 3.36
CA TYR A 108 17.08 -9.43 2.57
C TYR A 108 17.17 -8.90 1.13
N ASP A 109 16.04 -8.82 0.41
CA ASP A 109 16.00 -8.41 -1.00
C ASP A 109 16.49 -6.97 -1.17
N SER A 110 16.04 -6.04 -0.31
CA SER A 110 16.45 -4.63 -0.37
C SER A 110 17.93 -4.43 -0.03
N SER A 111 18.45 -5.19 0.95
CA SER A 111 19.86 -5.15 1.33
C SER A 111 20.75 -5.71 0.22
N LYS A 112 20.34 -6.83 -0.40
CA LYS A 112 21.08 -7.43 -1.52
C LYS A 112 21.13 -6.49 -2.73
N LEU A 113 20.03 -5.79 -3.03
CA LEU A 113 19.99 -4.74 -4.05
C LEU A 113 20.93 -3.56 -3.74
N SER A 114 21.16 -3.28 -2.46
CA SER A 114 22.09 -2.23 -2.01
C SER A 114 23.56 -2.68 -1.99
N GLY A 115 23.85 -3.91 -2.46
CA GLY A 115 25.21 -4.45 -2.53
C GLY A 115 25.68 -5.19 -1.27
N ILE A 116 24.80 -5.41 -0.29
CA ILE A 116 25.15 -6.17 0.91
C ILE A 116 25.27 -7.65 0.58
N ASP A 117 26.42 -8.26 0.88
CA ASP A 117 26.61 -9.69 0.72
C ASP A 117 26.08 -10.48 1.92
N VAL A 118 24.77 -10.76 1.89
CA VAL A 118 24.08 -11.59 2.88
C VAL A 118 23.18 -12.60 2.18
N THR A 119 22.87 -13.71 2.86
CA THR A 119 21.88 -14.70 2.45
C THR A 119 20.57 -14.54 3.21
N LEU A 120 19.47 -15.07 2.69
CA LEU A 120 18.18 -15.06 3.38
C LEU A 120 18.26 -15.78 4.74
N ARG A 121 19.03 -16.88 4.82
CA ARG A 121 19.25 -17.62 6.07
C ARG A 121 19.98 -16.76 7.12
N GLN A 122 21.06 -16.07 6.73
CA GLN A 122 21.78 -15.17 7.62
C GLN A 122 20.89 -14.02 8.09
N THR A 123 20.13 -13.41 7.17
CA THR A 123 19.17 -12.35 7.50
C THR A 123 18.12 -12.84 8.51
N SER A 124 17.58 -14.05 8.31
CA SER A 124 16.62 -14.64 9.24
C SER A 124 17.25 -14.93 10.60
N LEU A 125 18.49 -15.44 10.69
CA LEU A 125 19.17 -15.67 11.97
C LEU A 125 19.32 -14.36 12.76
N ILE A 126 19.72 -13.28 12.07
CA ILE A 126 19.91 -11.97 12.69
C ILE A 126 18.57 -11.41 13.19
N LEU A 127 17.56 -11.30 12.31
CA LEU A 127 16.30 -10.60 12.62
C LEU A 127 15.32 -11.44 13.45
N ARG A 128 15.31 -12.77 13.26
CA ARG A 128 14.35 -13.65 13.93
C ARG A 128 14.87 -14.16 15.26
N GLU A 129 16.11 -14.65 15.25
CA GLU A 129 16.72 -15.37 16.38
C GLU A 129 17.66 -14.48 17.19
N GLY A 130 18.06 -13.31 16.67
CA GLY A 130 19.08 -12.46 17.31
C GLY A 130 20.47 -13.08 17.31
N ILE A 131 20.73 -14.03 16.40
CA ILE A 131 21.97 -14.80 16.36
C ILE A 131 22.86 -14.29 15.23
N MET A 132 24.12 -13.98 15.56
CA MET A 132 25.14 -13.67 14.56
C MET A 132 25.55 -14.95 13.81
N PRO A 133 25.39 -15.02 12.48
CA PRO A 133 25.75 -16.21 11.72
C PRO A 133 27.25 -16.51 11.81
N LYS A 134 27.62 -17.79 11.82
CA LYS A 134 29.03 -18.20 11.74
C LYS A 134 29.69 -17.58 10.50
N ASN A 135 30.90 -17.04 10.66
CA ASN A 135 31.67 -16.32 9.65
C ASN A 135 31.10 -14.97 9.18
N PHE A 136 30.08 -14.42 9.86
CA PHE A 136 29.56 -13.09 9.57
C PHE A 136 30.43 -12.01 10.25
N LYS A 137 31.46 -11.54 9.55
CA LYS A 137 32.47 -10.63 10.12
C LYS A 137 32.02 -9.17 10.23
N ASN A 138 30.95 -8.78 9.54
CA ASN A 138 30.56 -7.38 9.42
C ASN A 138 29.41 -7.01 10.38
N ILE A 139 29.77 -6.58 11.60
CA ILE A 139 28.80 -6.10 12.61
C ILE A 139 27.99 -4.91 12.07
N ARG A 140 28.61 -4.03 11.27
CA ARG A 140 27.92 -2.90 10.64
C ARG A 140 26.81 -3.39 9.72
N THR A 141 27.04 -4.42 8.92
CA THR A 141 25.99 -5.02 8.08
C THR A 141 24.87 -5.63 8.92
N ALA A 142 25.17 -6.33 10.02
CA ALA A 142 24.12 -6.81 10.91
C ALA A 142 23.26 -5.65 11.43
N LYS A 143 23.90 -4.52 11.74
CA LYS A 143 23.21 -3.30 12.16
C LYS A 143 22.34 -2.69 11.07
N GLU A 144 22.82 -2.66 9.83
CA GLU A 144 22.05 -2.21 8.67
C GLU A 144 20.77 -3.04 8.48
N LEU A 145 20.85 -4.38 8.64
CA LEU A 145 19.70 -5.28 8.57
C LEU A 145 18.69 -5.00 9.68
N GLU A 146 19.14 -4.90 10.94
CA GLU A 146 18.27 -4.54 12.07
C GLU A 146 17.59 -3.19 11.87
N ASN A 147 18.35 -2.20 11.39
CA ASN A 147 17.85 -0.85 11.17
C ASN A 147 16.83 -0.80 10.04
N HIS A 148 17.01 -1.62 9.00
CA HIS A 148 16.05 -1.76 7.92
C HIS A 148 14.71 -2.32 8.42
N GLU A 149 14.72 -3.37 9.25
CA GLU A 149 13.52 -3.88 9.91
C GLU A 149 12.82 -2.79 10.73
N LYS A 150 13.58 -2.06 11.57
CA LYS A 150 13.05 -0.94 12.38
C LYS A 150 12.44 0.15 11.48
N GLY A 151 13.07 0.45 10.35
CA GLY A 151 12.58 1.42 9.36
C GLY A 151 11.23 1.02 8.77
N ILE A 152 11.08 -0.23 8.35
CA ILE A 152 9.81 -0.75 7.82
C ILE A 152 8.72 -0.73 8.89
N ILE A 153 9.04 -1.15 10.12
CA ILE A 153 8.09 -1.11 11.23
C ILE A 153 7.65 0.33 11.51
N ALA A 154 8.57 1.30 11.45
CA ALA A 154 8.24 2.72 11.61
C ALA A 154 7.31 3.21 10.50
N ILE A 155 7.55 2.82 9.25
CA ILE A 155 6.68 3.15 8.10
C ILE A 155 5.28 2.56 8.28
N THR A 156 5.16 1.28 8.63
CA THR A 156 3.86 0.60 8.78
C THR A 156 3.02 1.15 9.92
N LYS A 157 3.65 1.64 10.99
CA LYS A 157 2.98 2.27 12.14
C LYS A 157 2.67 3.75 11.94
N TYR A 158 3.26 4.40 10.93
CA TYR A 158 3.09 5.84 10.72
C TYR A 158 1.72 6.18 10.12
N LYS A 159 1.00 7.09 10.76
CA LYS A 159 -0.33 7.57 10.34
C LYS A 159 -0.33 9.03 9.85
N GLY A 160 0.83 9.68 9.87
CA GLY A 160 0.96 11.08 9.45
C GLY A 160 1.14 11.25 7.95
N VAL A 161 1.41 12.49 7.52
CA VAL A 161 1.67 12.83 6.11
C VAL A 161 3.14 12.59 5.77
N LEU A 162 3.43 12.14 4.55
CA LEU A 162 4.79 12.07 4.04
C LEU A 162 5.36 13.49 3.89
N ASN A 163 6.40 13.80 4.65
CA ASN A 163 7.09 15.08 4.61
C ASN A 163 8.60 14.88 4.88
N ILE A 164 9.39 15.93 4.68
CA ILE A 164 10.85 15.90 4.86
C ILE A 164 11.25 15.44 6.27
N ARG A 165 10.55 15.91 7.32
CA ARG A 165 10.83 15.52 8.70
C ARG A 165 10.65 14.01 8.91
N PHE A 166 9.62 13.42 8.31
CA PHE A 166 9.40 11.97 8.36
C PHE A 166 10.48 11.22 7.57
N MET A 167 10.86 11.69 6.39
CA MET A 167 11.96 11.09 5.61
C MET A 167 13.28 11.13 6.38
N GLN A 168 13.62 12.26 7.01
CA GLN A 168 14.79 12.39 7.88
C GLN A 168 14.73 11.45 9.09
N LYS A 169 13.54 11.24 9.68
CA LYS A 169 13.36 10.28 10.77
C LYS A 169 13.64 8.84 10.30
N ILE A 170 13.13 8.44 9.14
CA ILE A 170 13.43 7.12 8.57
C ILE A 170 14.92 7.01 8.25
N HIS A 171 15.53 8.03 7.63
CA HIS A 171 16.96 8.07 7.36
C HIS A 171 17.79 7.91 8.64
N LYS A 172 17.40 8.59 9.72
CA LYS A 172 18.04 8.45 11.04
C LYS A 172 17.95 7.02 11.57
N ILE A 173 16.81 6.35 11.42
CA ILE A 173 16.64 4.95 11.85
C ILE A 173 17.56 4.03 11.04
N LEU A 174 17.65 4.23 9.72
CA LEU A 174 18.46 3.40 8.84
C LEU A 174 19.96 3.50 9.17
N PHE A 175 20.45 4.70 9.47
CA PHE A 175 21.88 4.96 9.68
C PHE A 175 22.34 4.93 11.15
N ALA A 176 21.44 4.78 12.12
CA ALA A 176 21.77 4.78 13.55
C ALA A 176 22.79 3.68 13.90
N GLY A 177 23.97 4.08 14.39
CA GLY A 177 25.08 3.16 14.71
C GLY A 177 25.75 2.52 13.48
N VAL A 178 25.38 2.94 12.27
CA VAL A 178 26.02 2.57 11.00
C VAL A 178 26.90 3.73 10.53
N ASP A 179 26.30 4.93 10.46
CA ASP A 179 26.99 6.19 10.19
C ASP A 179 26.18 7.35 10.80
N ASP A 180 26.48 7.64 12.06
CA ASP A 180 25.80 8.70 12.81
C ASP A 180 26.10 10.11 12.27
N SER A 181 27.17 10.27 11.48
CA SER A 181 27.55 11.58 10.93
C SER A 181 26.53 12.09 9.90
N ILE A 182 25.89 11.17 9.17
CA ILE A 182 24.87 11.47 8.14
C ILE A 182 23.44 11.15 8.58
N ALA A 183 23.26 10.44 9.70
CA ALA A 183 21.96 9.98 10.16
C ALA A 183 20.93 11.12 10.28
N GLY A 184 19.85 11.02 9.51
CA GLY A 184 18.79 12.03 9.47
C GLY A 184 19.12 13.38 8.81
N LYS A 185 20.30 13.53 8.19
CA LYS A 185 20.68 14.74 7.48
C LYS A 185 20.38 14.63 5.99
N LEU A 186 20.02 15.75 5.37
CA LEU A 186 19.97 15.86 3.91
C LEU A 186 21.39 16.08 3.42
N ARG A 187 21.68 15.62 2.20
CA ARG A 187 22.94 15.92 1.54
C ARG A 187 23.06 17.45 1.36
N SER A 188 24.18 18.00 1.83
CA SER A 188 24.62 19.37 1.57
C SER A 188 25.33 19.47 0.23
#